data_AF-G9AJD1-F1
#
_entry.id   AF-G9AJD1-F1
#
_cell.length_a   1.000
_cell.length_b   1.000
_cell.length_c   1.000
_cell.angle_alpha   90.00
_cell.angle_beta   90.00
_cell.angle_gamma   90.00
#
_symmetry.space_group_name_H-M   'P 1'
#
loop_
_entity.id
_entity.type
_entity.pdbx_description
1 polymer ?
#
loop_
_entity_poly.entity_id
_entity_poly.type
_entity_poly.pdbx_seq_one_letter_code
_entity_poly.pdbx_strand_id
1 'polypeptide(L)' 'MTASDLIASLSGGTSGTCRIKGNISITGERIFHAPGQRYYSQTKISSNYGERWFCSEFEAWAAGWRKSKV' A
#
# COMPACT_ATOMS: atom_id res chain seq x y z
N MET A 1 -14.39 -27.33 -14.94
CA MET A 1 -14.34 -25.86 -14.78
C MET A 1 -15.09 -25.54 -13.50
N THR A 2 -14.39 -25.55 -12.37
CA THR A 2 -15.00 -25.46 -11.04
C THR A 2 -15.06 -24.00 -10.58
N ALA A 3 -16.03 -23.68 -9.73
CA ALA A 3 -16.24 -22.34 -9.19
C ALA A 3 -15.02 -21.79 -8.40
N SER A 4 -14.05 -22.65 -8.06
CA SER A 4 -12.81 -22.30 -7.37
C SER A 4 -11.91 -21.35 -8.15
N ASP A 5 -11.89 -21.43 -9.49
CA ASP A 5 -11.04 -20.57 -10.34
C ASP A 5 -11.62 -19.14 -10.49
N LEU A 6 -12.95 -18.99 -10.36
CA LEU A 6 -13.57 -17.66 -10.35
C LEU A 6 -13.29 -16.89 -9.05
N ILE A 7 -13.14 -17.57 -7.92
CA ILE A 7 -12.81 -16.89 -6.65
C ILE A 7 -11.33 -16.43 -6.61
N ALA A 8 -10.44 -17.14 -7.30
CA ALA A 8 -9.05 -16.71 -7.47
C ALA A 8 -8.91 -15.44 -8.34
N SER A 9 -9.82 -15.22 -9.29
CA SER A 9 -9.83 -14.03 -10.16
C SER A 9 -10.52 -12.81 -9.53
N LEU A 10 -11.33 -13.01 -8.50
CA LEU A 10 -11.88 -11.94 -7.65
C LEU A 10 -10.92 -11.55 -6.52
N SER A 11 -9.95 -12.42 -6.24
CA SER A 11 -8.78 -12.13 -5.43
C SER A 11 -7.79 -11.38 -6.32
N GLY A 12 -8.03 -10.09 -6.57
CA GLY A 12 -7.14 -9.17 -7.29
C GLY A 12 -5.81 -8.91 -6.55
N GLY A 13 -5.14 -9.97 -6.13
CA GLY A 13 -3.82 -9.98 -5.53
C GLY A 13 -2.94 -10.90 -6.35
N THR A 14 -2.75 -10.56 -7.63
CA THR A 14 -1.63 -11.10 -8.42
C THR A 14 -0.39 -10.98 -7.54
N SER A 15 0.41 -12.03 -7.50
CA SER A 15 1.72 -12.16 -6.87
C SER A 15 2.68 -11.06 -7.36
N GLY A 16 2.40 -9.83 -6.95
CA GLY A 16 2.98 -8.59 -7.41
C GLY A 16 3.15 -7.76 -6.16
N THR A 17 4.41 -7.59 -5.78
CA THR A 17 4.87 -6.75 -4.68
C THR A 17 3.90 -5.58 -4.44
N CYS A 18 3.20 -5.60 -3.30
CA CYS A 18 2.31 -4.52 -2.89
C CYS A 18 3.01 -3.17 -3.14
N ARG A 19 2.47 -2.35 -4.05
CA ARG A 19 3.20 -1.20 -4.60
C ARG A 19 2.96 0.08 -3.83
N ILE A 20 2.02 0.13 -2.90
CA ILE A 20 1.74 1.34 -2.14
C ILE A 20 2.65 1.34 -0.91
N LYS A 21 3.44 2.39 -0.75
CA LYS A 21 4.40 2.56 0.36
C LYS A 21 3.75 3.37 1.47
N GLY A 22 3.46 2.76 2.62
CA GLY A 22 2.98 3.48 3.80
C GLY A 22 4.11 3.83 4.76
N ASN A 23 4.53 5.10 4.81
CA ASN A 23 5.45 5.65 5.82
C ASN A 23 4.75 6.34 6.99
N ILE A 24 5.39 6.34 8.16
CA ILE A 24 4.90 7.04 9.34
C ILE A 24 5.86 8.18 9.62
N SER A 25 5.38 9.42 9.55
CA SER A 25 6.18 10.60 9.88
C SER A 25 6.62 10.56 11.34
N ILE A 26 7.69 11.30 11.67
CA ILE A 26 8.14 11.48 13.06
C ILE A 26 7.05 12.06 13.98
N THR A 27 6.09 12.79 13.40
CA THR A 27 4.90 13.34 14.08
C THR A 27 3.79 12.31 14.32
N GLY A 28 3.95 11.07 13.87
CA GLY A 28 2.95 10.00 13.95
C GLY A 28 1.95 9.99 12.80
N GLU A 29 2.09 10.86 11.81
CA GLU A 29 1.19 10.88 10.64
C GLU A 29 1.41 9.67 9.73
N ARG A 30 0.33 8.98 9.38
CA ARG A 30 0.34 7.81 8.49
C ARG A 30 0.12 8.26 7.05
N ILE A 31 1.18 8.21 6.25
CA ILE A 31 1.17 8.72 4.87
C ILE A 31 1.49 7.58 3.92
N PHE A 32 0.69 7.43 2.86
CA PHE A 32 1.00 6.46 1.81
C PHE A 32 1.39 7.14 0.51
N HIS A 33 2.29 6.49 -0.23
CA HIS A 33 2.78 6.88 -1.53
C HIS A 33 2.43 5.83 -2.58
N ALA A 34 1.79 6.26 -3.65
CA ALA A 34 1.50 5.43 -4.83
C ALA A 34 2.64 5.53 -5.87
N PRO A 35 2.81 4.51 -6.73
CA PRO A 35 3.70 4.59 -7.88
C PRO A 35 3.41 5.82 -8.74
N GLY A 36 4.46 6.53 -9.18
CA GLY A 36 4.35 7.75 -9.96
C GLY A 36 4.40 9.06 -9.14
N GLN A 37 4.34 8.99 -7.81
CA GLN A 37 4.56 10.18 -6.97
C GLN A 37 6.04 10.57 -6.90
N ARG A 38 6.32 11.87 -6.78
CA ARG A 38 7.69 12.42 -6.78
C ARG A 38 8.59 11.79 -5.71
N TYR A 39 8.03 11.53 -4.53
CA TYR A 39 8.78 10.98 -3.39
C TYR A 39 8.70 9.46 -3.29
N TYR A 40 7.98 8.78 -4.18
CA TYR A 40 7.80 7.33 -4.09
C TYR A 40 9.12 6.57 -4.01
N SER A 41 10.12 6.93 -4.82
CA SER A 41 11.43 6.28 -4.83
C SER A 41 12.28 6.59 -3.58
N GLN A 42 12.05 7.74 -2.95
CA GLN A 42 12.78 8.19 -1.76
C GLN A 42 12.21 7.58 -0.49
N THR A 43 10.89 7.35 -0.45
CA THR A 43 10.21 6.71 0.67
C THR A 43 10.72 5.28 0.83
N LYS A 44 11.36 5.00 1.96
CA LYS A 44 11.77 3.66 2.40
C LYS A 44 10.84 3.23 3.51
N ILE A 45 10.35 1.99 3.42
CA ILE A 45 9.43 1.42 4.40
C ILE A 45 10.23 0.59 5.40
N SER A 46 10.09 0.94 6.68
CA SER A 46 10.74 0.31 7.81
C SER A 46 9.71 -0.25 8.77
N SER A 47 9.53 -1.58 8.76
CA SER A 47 8.53 -2.26 9.60
C SER A 47 8.72 -2.04 11.10
N ASN A 48 9.94 -1.68 11.54
CA ASN A 48 10.23 -1.36 12.95
C ASN A 48 9.42 -0.17 13.48
N TYR A 49 9.02 0.76 12.63
CA TYR A 49 8.23 1.94 13.01
C TYR A 49 6.73 1.75 12.73
N GLY A 50 6.30 0.54 12.35
CA GLY A 50 4.92 0.25 11.96
C GLY A 50 4.59 0.59 10.50
N GLU A 51 5.58 1.03 9.73
CA GLU A 51 5.47 1.28 8.30
C GLU A 51 5.23 -0.02 7.54
N ARG A 52 4.40 0.03 6.49
CA ARG A 52 4.01 -1.17 5.73
C ARG A 52 3.68 -0.87 4.29
N TRP A 53 3.63 -1.93 3.50
CA TRP A 53 3.19 -1.86 2.11
C TRP A 53 1.72 -2.23 2.02
N PHE A 54 0.99 -1.56 1.12
CA PHE A 54 -0.39 -1.87 0.78
C PHE A 54 -0.48 -2.29 -0.68
N CYS A 55 -1.41 -3.19 -0.96
CA CYS A 55 -1.60 -3.67 -2.32
C CYS A 55 -2.56 -2.75 -3.10
N SER A 56 -3.36 -1.93 -2.41
CA SER A 56 -4.20 -0.89 -3.02
C SER A 56 -4.22 0.41 -2.19
N GLU A 57 -4.54 1.52 -2.83
CA GLU A 57 -4.78 2.79 -2.12
C GLU A 57 -5.97 2.67 -1.17
N PHE A 58 -7.02 1.95 -1.57
CA PHE A 58 -8.20 1.70 -0.75
C PHE A 58 -7.85 1.02 0.58
N GLU A 59 -6.98 0.01 0.55
CA GLU A 59 -6.49 -0.67 1.75
C GLU A 59 -5.75 0.30 2.68
N ALA A 60 -4.93 1.20 2.12
CA ALA A 60 -4.24 2.23 2.90
C ALA A 60 -5.24 3.20 3.55
N TRP A 61 -6.25 3.66 2.81
CA TRP A 61 -7.32 4.51 3.36
C TRP A 61 -8.10 3.80 4.47
N ALA A 62 -8.47 2.52 4.26
CA ALA A 62 -9.17 1.70 5.25
C ALA A 62 -8.33 1.46 6.51
N ALA A 63 -7.00 1.38 6.38
CA ALA A 63 -6.07 1.31 7.51
C ALA A 63 -5.84 2.67 8.21
N GLY A 64 -6.51 3.74 7.77
CA GLY A 64 -6.41 5.09 8.33
C GLY A 64 -5.18 5.87 7.86
N TRP A 65 -4.68 5.59 6.66
CA TRP A 65 -3.54 6.30 6.06
C TRP A 65 -4.05 7.36 5.10
N ARG A 66 -3.35 8.50 5.03
CA ARG A 66 -3.65 9.56 4.07
C ARG A 66 -2.70 9.51 2.87
N LYS A 67 -3.18 9.86 1.68
CA LYS A 67 -2.34 9.98 0.50
C LYS A 67 -1.32 11.12 0.64
N SER A 68 -0.09 10.92 0.15
CA SER A 68 0.88 12.00 -0.01
C SER A 68 0.31 13.06 -0.96
N LYS A 69 0.42 14.34 -0.57
CA LYS A 69 -0.10 15.49 -1.34
C LYS A 69 0.75 15.80 -2.59
N VAL A 70 1.90 15.15 -2.74
CA VAL A 70 3.00 15.48 -3.68
C VAL A 70 3.63 14.24 -4.29
#